data_AF-A0A7W0T6M6-F1
#
_entry.id   AF-A0A7W0T6M6-F1
#
_cell.length_a   1.000
_cell.length_b   1.000
_cell.length_c   1.000
_cell.angle_alpha   90.00
_cell.angle_beta   90.00
_cell.angle_gamma   90.00
#
_symmetry.space_group_name_H-M   'P 1'
#
loop_
_entity.id
_entity.type
_entity.pdbx_description
1 polymer ?
#
loop_
_entity_poly.entity_id
_entity_poly.type
_entity_poly.pdbx_seq_one_letter_code
_entity_poly.pdbx_strand_id
1 'polypeptide(L)'
;GRYLHPRNVRIAKAFGYVGNTVHQMAALVGAPPAAIHGRTLYLSDYQPYPILEWAQEIAAVFGARRVREVPIGVLKALALGGDAAARLGVAHPPITSYRLKNMVTPTAFDMAPLEAICGALPFTRTDGTAATVEWMRAEEQRS
;
A
#
# COMPACT_ATOMS: atom_id res chain seq x y z
N GLY A 1 6.42 -11.42 9.11
CA GLY A 1 5.41 -11.68 8.05
C GLY A 1 5.89 -12.71 7.03
N ARG A 2 4.98 -13.25 6.20
CA ARG A 2 5.27 -14.28 5.16
C ARG A 2 5.34 -13.70 3.72
N TYR A 3 5.55 -12.39 3.58
CA TYR A 3 5.58 -11.73 2.28
C TYR A 3 6.74 -12.22 1.40
N LEU A 4 6.46 -12.43 0.11
CA LEU A 4 7.41 -12.79 -0.93
C LEU A 4 7.20 -11.84 -2.11
N HIS A 5 8.29 -11.25 -2.58
CA HIS A 5 8.26 -10.32 -3.70
C HIS A 5 8.59 -11.04 -5.03
N PRO A 6 7.90 -10.73 -6.14
CA PRO A 6 8.27 -11.25 -7.44
C PRO A 6 9.60 -10.64 -7.92
N ARG A 7 10.59 -11.48 -8.14
CA ARG A 7 11.92 -11.05 -8.64
C ARG A 7 11.79 -10.40 -10.02
N ASN A 8 12.58 -9.36 -10.27
CA ASN A 8 12.68 -8.64 -11.54
C ASN A 8 11.37 -7.99 -12.02
N VAL A 9 10.42 -7.74 -11.11
CA VAL A 9 9.18 -7.01 -11.43
C VAL A 9 9.19 -5.69 -10.67
N ARG A 10 9.13 -4.57 -11.39
CA ARG A 10 8.95 -3.26 -10.77
C ARG A 10 7.46 -3.01 -10.58
N ILE A 11 7.03 -2.90 -9.34
CA ILE A 11 5.63 -2.67 -8.96
C ILE A 11 5.60 -1.40 -8.13
N ALA A 12 4.86 -0.41 -8.60
CA ALA A 12 4.55 0.80 -7.85
C ALA A 12 3.03 0.87 -7.61
N LYS A 13 2.63 1.33 -6.42
CA LYS A 13 1.21 1.52 -6.10
C LYS A 13 0.94 2.90 -5.51
N ALA A 14 -0.13 3.51 -5.96
CA ALA A 14 -0.77 4.62 -5.27
C ALA A 14 -1.22 4.15 -3.88
N PHE A 15 -0.56 4.70 -2.86
CA PHE A 15 -0.84 4.52 -1.45
C PHE A 15 -0.63 5.86 -0.76
N GLY A 16 -1.18 6.01 0.44
CA GLY A 16 -0.96 7.20 1.25
C GLY A 16 -1.00 6.88 2.73
N TYR A 17 -0.26 7.67 3.51
CA TYR A 17 -0.37 7.62 4.95
C TYR A 17 -1.68 8.24 5.40
N VAL A 18 -2.35 7.65 6.39
CA VAL A 18 -3.67 8.11 6.84
C VAL A 18 -3.65 9.57 7.32
N GLY A 19 -2.54 10.04 7.91
CA GLY A 19 -2.37 11.44 8.29
C GLY A 19 -2.40 12.39 7.09
N ASN A 20 -1.84 11.98 5.96
CA ASN A 20 -1.92 12.74 4.71
C ASN A 20 -3.34 12.74 4.15
N THR A 21 -4.05 11.62 4.23
CA THR A 21 -5.46 11.54 3.81
C THR A 21 -6.33 12.49 4.64
N VAL A 22 -6.13 12.56 5.95
CA VAL A 22 -6.86 13.50 6.83
C VAL A 22 -6.57 14.95 6.45
N HIS A 23 -5.30 15.31 6.21
CA HIS A 23 -4.90 16.63 5.72
C HIS A 23 -5.59 16.98 4.40
N GLN A 24 -5.57 16.05 3.44
CA GLN A 24 -6.22 16.22 2.13
C GLN A 24 -7.73 16.44 2.28
N MET A 25 -8.41 15.63 3.10
CA MET A 25 -9.83 15.79 3.37
C MET A 25 -10.16 17.14 4.00
N ALA A 26 -9.36 17.59 4.98
CA ALA A 26 -9.54 18.90 5.61
C ALA A 26 -9.39 20.05 4.59
N ALA A 27 -8.38 19.99 3.73
CA ALA A 27 -8.19 20.97 2.66
C ALA A 27 -9.35 20.97 1.65
N LEU A 28 -9.87 19.80 1.27
CA LEU A 28 -11.00 19.67 0.35
C LEU A 28 -12.29 20.24 0.94
N VAL A 29 -12.54 20.07 2.24
CA VAL A 29 -13.71 20.68 2.92
C VAL A 29 -13.65 22.20 2.87
N GLY A 30 -12.46 22.79 2.97
CA GLY A 30 -12.25 24.24 2.88
C GLY A 30 -12.12 24.80 1.46
N ALA A 31 -12.09 23.93 0.42
CA ALA A 31 -11.82 24.35 -0.94
C ALA A 31 -13.04 25.06 -1.57
N PRO A 32 -12.81 26.07 -2.44
CA PRO A 32 -13.90 26.74 -3.14
C PRO A 32 -14.65 25.75 -4.05
N PRO A 33 -16.00 25.82 -4.14
CA PRO A 33 -16.77 24.89 -4.97
C PRO A 33 -16.29 24.79 -6.42
N ALA A 34 -15.82 25.90 -7.01
CA ALA A 34 -15.26 25.92 -8.37
C ALA A 34 -14.05 24.98 -8.56
N ALA A 35 -13.31 24.66 -7.48
CA ALA A 35 -12.17 23.77 -7.52
C ALA A 35 -12.53 22.28 -7.42
N ILE A 36 -13.68 21.93 -6.83
CA ILE A 36 -14.03 20.54 -6.47
C ILE A 36 -15.37 20.03 -7.01
N HIS A 37 -16.32 20.92 -7.30
CA HIS A 37 -17.68 20.54 -7.67
C HIS A 37 -17.69 19.75 -8.99
N GLY A 38 -18.36 18.59 -8.98
CA GLY A 38 -18.45 17.69 -10.12
C GLY A 38 -17.14 16.98 -10.49
N ARG A 39 -16.09 17.08 -9.68
CA ARG A 39 -14.78 16.43 -9.94
C ARG A 39 -14.63 15.14 -9.15
N THR A 40 -13.95 14.17 -9.75
CA THR A 40 -13.46 12.97 -9.06
C THR A 40 -12.00 13.19 -8.71
N LEU A 41 -11.70 13.25 -7.40
CA LEU A 41 -10.34 13.41 -6.88
C LEU A 41 -9.95 12.12 -6.14
N TYR A 42 -8.82 11.52 -6.51
CA TYR A 42 -8.29 10.32 -5.86
C TYR A 42 -7.41 10.72 -4.69
N LEU A 43 -7.65 10.17 -3.49
CA LEU A 43 -6.80 10.40 -2.33
C LEU A 43 -5.67 9.37 -2.26
N SER A 44 -4.44 9.85 -2.23
CA SER A 44 -3.20 9.08 -2.16
C SER A 44 -2.06 10.05 -1.85
N ASP A 45 -0.90 9.56 -1.41
CA ASP A 45 0.31 10.36 -1.51
C ASP A 45 0.63 10.61 -3.01
N TYR A 46 1.31 11.71 -3.30
CA TYR A 46 1.52 12.17 -4.67
C TYR A 46 2.44 11.25 -5.47
N GLN A 47 3.40 10.61 -4.81
CA GLN A 47 4.32 9.67 -5.46
C GLN A 47 3.89 8.23 -5.13
N PRO A 48 3.73 7.36 -6.15
CA PRO A 48 3.40 5.97 -5.92
C PRO A 48 4.57 5.24 -5.24
N TYR A 49 4.25 4.30 -4.37
CA TYR A 49 5.24 3.60 -3.57
C TYR A 49 5.81 2.41 -4.35
N PRO A 50 7.14 2.33 -4.58
CA PRO A 50 7.77 1.11 -5.03
C PRO A 50 7.62 0.02 -3.96
N ILE A 51 6.89 -1.04 -4.28
CA ILE A 51 6.43 -2.02 -3.28
C ILE A 51 7.59 -2.78 -2.62
N LEU A 52 8.64 -3.11 -3.37
CA LEU A 52 9.81 -3.78 -2.79
C LEU A 52 10.51 -2.86 -1.79
N GLU A 53 10.76 -1.61 -2.16
CA GLU A 53 11.45 -0.65 -1.30
C GLU A 53 10.66 -0.38 -0.03
N TRP A 54 9.35 -0.14 -0.17
CA TRP A 54 8.48 0.07 0.99
C TRP A 54 8.38 -1.17 1.88
N ALA A 55 8.31 -2.38 1.32
CA ALA A 55 8.29 -3.60 2.11
C ALA A 55 9.64 -3.85 2.84
N GLN A 56 10.77 -3.46 2.23
CA GLN A 56 12.09 -3.51 2.89
C GLN A 56 12.20 -2.46 3.99
N GLU A 57 11.66 -1.25 3.77
CA GLU A 57 11.57 -0.19 4.77
C GLU A 57 10.78 -0.66 6.00
N ILE A 58 9.57 -1.20 5.78
CA ILE A 58 8.75 -1.80 6.86
C ILE A 58 9.55 -2.88 7.59
N ALA A 59 10.20 -3.81 6.87
CA ALA A 59 10.98 -4.88 7.49
C ALA A 59 12.12 -4.32 8.36
N ALA A 60 12.81 -3.28 7.90
CA ALA A 60 13.87 -2.63 8.66
C ALA A 60 13.35 -1.97 9.94
N VAL A 61 12.25 -1.19 9.86
CA VAL A 61 11.64 -0.53 11.03
C VAL A 61 11.15 -1.56 12.06
N PHE A 62 10.59 -2.68 11.60
CA PHE A 62 10.18 -3.78 12.48
C PHE A 62 11.34 -4.60 13.07
N GLY A 63 12.57 -4.46 12.56
CA GLY A 63 13.70 -5.34 12.91
C GLY A 63 13.53 -6.77 12.35
N ALA A 64 12.73 -6.93 11.29
CA ALA A 64 12.46 -8.20 10.66
C ALA A 64 13.50 -8.56 9.58
N ARG A 65 13.54 -9.85 9.21
CA ARG A 65 14.39 -10.32 8.11
C ARG A 65 13.99 -9.65 6.79
N ARG A 66 14.99 -9.32 5.96
CA ARG A 66 14.79 -8.75 4.61
C ARG A 66 13.78 -9.54 3.78
N VAL A 67 12.98 -8.81 3.01
CA VAL A 67 11.99 -9.36 2.09
C VAL A 67 12.69 -10.25 1.07
N ARG A 68 12.14 -11.45 0.83
CA ARG A 68 12.69 -12.40 -0.14
C ARG A 68 12.07 -12.18 -1.50
N GLU A 69 12.91 -12.27 -2.52
CA GLU A 69 12.49 -12.25 -3.91
C GLU A 69 12.53 -13.65 -4.53
N VAL A 70 11.42 -14.05 -5.15
CA VAL A 70 11.25 -15.36 -5.78
C VAL A 70 10.80 -15.20 -7.23
N PRO A 71 11.12 -16.15 -8.13
CA PRO A 71 10.60 -16.13 -9.49
C PRO A 71 9.07 -16.09 -9.50
N ILE A 72 8.47 -15.30 -10.40
CA ILE A 72 7.02 -15.15 -10.49
C ILE A 72 6.29 -16.49 -10.73
N GLY A 73 6.95 -17.46 -11.40
CA GLY A 73 6.42 -18.81 -11.59
C GLY A 73 6.14 -19.55 -10.27
N VAL A 74 7.00 -19.38 -9.26
CA VAL A 74 6.80 -19.96 -7.92
C VAL A 74 5.56 -19.35 -7.26
N LEU A 75 5.40 -18.02 -7.36
CA LEU A 75 4.23 -17.35 -6.82
C LEU A 75 2.94 -17.78 -7.54
N LYS A 76 2.98 -17.96 -8.86
CA LYS A 76 1.86 -18.48 -9.64
C LYS A 76 1.47 -19.89 -9.21
N ALA A 77 2.44 -20.79 -9.01
CA ALA A 77 2.16 -22.15 -8.51
C ALA A 77 1.53 -22.13 -7.12
N LEU A 78 2.08 -21.32 -6.19
CA LEU A 78 1.50 -21.15 -4.85
C LEU A 78 0.08 -20.55 -4.91
N ALA A 79 -0.16 -19.60 -5.81
CA ALA A 79 -1.45 -18.98 -6.02
C ALA A 79 -2.52 -19.96 -6.54
N LEU A 80 -2.16 -20.83 -7.48
CA LEU A 80 -3.04 -21.91 -7.96
C LEU A 80 -3.36 -22.91 -6.84
N GLY A 81 -2.36 -23.30 -6.04
CA GLY A 81 -2.58 -24.14 -4.86
C GLY A 81 -3.50 -23.47 -3.84
N GLY A 82 -3.35 -22.16 -3.64
CA GLY A 82 -4.26 -21.36 -2.80
C GLY A 82 -5.69 -21.30 -3.32
N ASP A 83 -5.89 -21.19 -4.64
CA ASP A 83 -7.22 -21.25 -5.24
C ASP A 83 -7.86 -22.64 -5.07
N ALA A 84 -7.08 -23.72 -5.14
CA ALA A 84 -7.56 -25.06 -4.85
C ALA A 84 -7.95 -25.20 -3.36
N ALA A 85 -7.10 -24.72 -2.44
CA ALA A 85 -7.38 -24.73 -1.02
C ALA A 85 -8.65 -23.92 -0.66
N ALA A 86 -8.85 -22.77 -1.29
CA ALA A 86 -10.08 -21.97 -1.14
C ALA A 86 -11.32 -22.77 -1.55
N ARG A 87 -11.26 -23.49 -2.69
CA ARG A 87 -12.34 -24.36 -3.16
C ARG A 87 -12.62 -25.54 -2.23
N LEU A 88 -11.61 -25.98 -1.47
CA LEU A 88 -11.71 -27.04 -0.47
C LEU A 88 -12.13 -26.53 0.94
N GLY A 89 -12.53 -25.26 1.07
CA GLY A 89 -13.08 -24.71 2.31
C GLY A 89 -12.07 -24.01 3.22
N VAL A 90 -10.82 -23.81 2.79
CA VAL A 90 -9.88 -22.95 3.53
C VAL A 90 -10.33 -21.50 3.38
N ALA A 91 -10.76 -20.87 4.48
CA ALA A 91 -11.35 -19.53 4.45
C ALA A 91 -10.43 -18.46 3.85
N HIS A 92 -9.13 -18.48 4.21
CA HIS A 92 -8.18 -17.43 3.81
C HIS A 92 -6.80 -17.98 3.47
N PRO A 93 -6.61 -18.60 2.28
CA PRO A 93 -5.29 -19.01 1.83
C PRO A 93 -4.35 -17.78 1.73
N PRO A 94 -3.08 -17.87 2.16
CA PRO A 94 -2.17 -16.72 2.18
C PRO A 94 -2.01 -16.03 0.82
N ILE A 95 -2.03 -16.79 -0.27
CA ILE A 95 -1.96 -16.29 -1.64
C ILE A 95 -2.99 -17.02 -2.50
N THR A 96 -3.59 -16.32 -3.44
CA THR A 96 -4.56 -16.81 -4.45
C THR A 96 -4.22 -16.15 -5.77
N SER A 97 -4.72 -16.66 -6.90
CA SER A 97 -4.44 -16.03 -8.21
C SER A 97 -4.95 -14.60 -8.26
N TYR A 98 -6.10 -14.34 -7.63
CA TYR A 98 -6.64 -12.99 -7.47
C TYR A 98 -5.71 -12.07 -6.66
N ARG A 99 -5.23 -12.52 -5.50
CA ARG A 99 -4.29 -11.74 -4.67
C ARG A 99 -2.96 -11.51 -5.39
N LEU A 100 -2.43 -12.51 -6.07
CA LEU A 100 -1.20 -12.38 -6.85
C LEU A 100 -1.37 -11.36 -7.98
N LYS A 101 -2.47 -11.44 -8.74
CA LYS A 101 -2.80 -10.47 -9.78
C LYS A 101 -2.84 -9.05 -9.21
N ASN A 102 -3.57 -8.83 -8.11
CA ASN A 102 -3.63 -7.52 -7.47
C ASN A 102 -2.26 -7.05 -6.95
N MET A 103 -1.43 -7.95 -6.44
CA MET A 103 -0.09 -7.62 -5.97
C MET A 103 0.81 -7.11 -7.10
N VAL A 104 0.72 -7.70 -8.30
CA VAL A 104 1.60 -7.37 -9.44
C VAL A 104 1.05 -6.27 -10.36
N THR A 105 -0.23 -5.91 -10.24
CA THR A 105 -0.82 -4.80 -11.00
C THR A 105 -0.38 -3.45 -10.40
N PRO A 106 0.33 -2.60 -11.16
CA PRO A 106 0.65 -1.25 -10.71
C PRO A 106 -0.61 -0.39 -10.57
N THR A 107 -0.58 0.59 -9.68
CA THR A 107 -1.63 1.61 -9.58
C THR A 107 -1.01 3.00 -9.59
N ALA A 108 -1.56 3.89 -10.42
CA ALA A 108 -1.16 5.28 -10.52
C ALA A 108 -2.40 6.11 -10.88
N PHE A 109 -2.47 7.33 -10.34
CA PHE A 109 -3.53 8.30 -10.59
C PHE A 109 -2.88 9.65 -10.91
N ASP A 110 -3.59 10.51 -11.63
CA ASP A 110 -3.18 11.90 -11.74
C ASP A 110 -3.45 12.63 -10.42
N MET A 111 -2.37 12.95 -9.72
CA MET A 111 -2.42 13.59 -8.41
C MET A 111 -2.31 15.12 -8.48
N ALA A 112 -2.00 15.69 -9.65
CA ALA A 112 -1.79 17.12 -9.80
C ALA A 112 -3.03 17.96 -9.41
N PRO A 113 -4.28 17.56 -9.74
CA PRO A 113 -5.45 18.30 -9.30
C PRO A 113 -5.63 18.32 -7.78
N LEU A 114 -5.28 17.21 -7.10
CA LEU A 114 -5.34 17.14 -5.64
C LEU A 114 -4.22 17.97 -5.01
N GLU A 115 -3.00 17.84 -5.52
CA GLU A 115 -1.83 18.60 -5.04
C GLU A 115 -2.03 20.12 -5.18
N ALA A 116 -2.66 20.57 -6.27
CA ALA A 116 -3.00 21.98 -6.46
C ALA A 116 -3.96 22.53 -5.38
N ILE A 117 -4.80 21.67 -4.78
CA ILE A 117 -5.76 22.07 -3.74
C ILE A 117 -5.15 21.89 -2.34
N CYS A 118 -4.48 20.77 -2.10
CA CYS A 118 -4.03 20.37 -0.77
C CYS A 118 -2.62 20.87 -0.41
N GLY A 119 -1.84 21.32 -1.41
CA GLY A 119 -0.45 21.75 -1.22
C GLY A 119 0.48 20.60 -0.82
N ALA A 120 1.59 20.91 -0.15
CA ALA A 120 2.51 19.88 0.31
C ALA A 120 1.88 18.97 1.38
N LEU A 121 2.21 17.68 1.32
CA LEU A 121 1.76 16.71 2.33
C LEU A 121 2.60 16.83 3.61
N PRO A 122 1.97 16.73 4.80
CA PRO A 122 2.66 16.89 6.07
C PRO A 122 3.57 15.73 6.44
N PHE A 123 3.35 14.53 5.89
CA PHE A 123 4.12 13.34 6.21
C PHE A 123 4.74 12.71 4.97
N THR A 124 5.97 12.24 5.10
CA THR A 124 6.59 11.37 4.10
C THR A 124 6.12 9.92 4.29
N ARG A 125 6.39 9.07 3.30
CA ARG A 125 6.19 7.61 3.42
C ARG A 125 6.90 7.06 4.66
N THR A 126 8.15 7.46 4.89
CA THR A 126 8.96 6.93 5.98
C THR A 126 8.41 7.35 7.35
N ASP A 127 7.92 8.59 7.47
CA ASP A 127 7.24 9.05 8.69
C ASP A 127 5.98 8.20 8.96
N GLY A 128 5.16 8.01 7.93
CA GLY A 128 3.95 7.19 8.01
C GLY A 128 4.23 5.73 8.37
N THR A 129 5.28 5.14 7.78
CA THR A 129 5.74 3.79 8.13
C THR A 129 6.15 3.74 9.60
N ALA A 130 7.01 4.65 10.07
CA ALA A 130 7.49 4.67 11.45
C ALA A 130 6.35 4.80 12.46
N ALA A 131 5.46 5.79 12.27
CA ALA A 131 4.32 6.03 13.14
C ALA A 131 3.37 4.83 13.18
N THR A 132 3.15 4.17 12.05
CA THR A 132 2.29 2.99 11.97
C THR A 132 2.90 1.80 12.72
N VAL A 133 4.21 1.55 12.58
CA VAL A 133 4.89 0.48 13.32
C VAL A 133 4.87 0.74 14.83
N GLU A 134 5.10 1.98 15.24
CA GLU A 134 5.02 2.37 16.65
C GLU A 134 3.63 2.11 17.23
N TRP A 135 2.57 2.56 16.53
CA TRP A 135 1.20 2.28 16.92
C TRP A 135 0.91 0.78 17.04
N MET A 136 1.34 -0.02 16.07
CA MET A 136 1.16 -1.49 16.12
C MET A 136 1.85 -2.13 17.34
N ARG A 137 3.08 -1.70 17.66
CA ARG A 137 3.81 -2.20 18.84
C ARG A 137 3.11 -1.80 20.15
N ALA A 138 2.52 -0.61 20.20
CA ALA A 138 1.78 -0.15 21.37
C ALA A 138 0.49 -0.97 21.57
N GLU A 139 -0.22 -1.31 20.50
CA GLU A 139 -1.43 -2.13 20.56
C GLU A 139 -1.13 -3.60 20.93
N GLU A 140 -0.01 -4.15 20.47
CA GLU A 140 0.45 -5.49 20.89
C GLU A 140 0.74 -5.57 22.40
N GLN A 141 1.21 -4.48 23.03
CA GLN A 141 1.46 -4.43 24.48
C GLN A 141 0.19 -4.28 25.32
N ARG A 142 -0.93 -3.90 24.69
CA ARG A 142 -2.22 -3.68 25.35
C ARG A 142 -3.12 -4.92 25.33
N SER A 143 -2.80 -5.90 24.49
CA SER A 143 -3.56 -7.15 24.29
C SER A 143 -3.01 -8.28 25.17
#